data_AF-A0AAU4HPQ0-F1
#
_entry.id   AF-A0AAU4HPQ0-F1
#
_cell.length_a   1.000
_cell.length_b   1.000
_cell.length_c   1.000
_cell.angle_alpha   90.00
_cell.angle_beta   90.00
_cell.angle_gamma   90.00
#
_symmetry.space_group_name_H-M   'P 1'
#
loop_
_entity.id
_entity.type
_entity.pdbx_description
1 polymer ?
#
loop_
_entity_poly.entity_id
_entity_poly.type
_entity_poly.pdbx_seq_one_letter_code
_entity_poly.pdbx_strand_id
1 'polypeptide(L)' 'MDIQWRKSSKSADADGDNCLELAESGGEILMRESDNPDVVVRTSRVKLRAFLSGAKAGEFDDLV' A
#
# COMPACT_ATOMS: atom_id res chain seq x y z
N MET A 1 -8.39 -8.20 -18.14
CA MET A 1 -7.00 -8.13 -17.68
C MET A 1 -7.05 -8.09 -16.17
N ASP A 2 -6.50 -9.11 -15.52
CA ASP A 2 -6.48 -9.20 -14.07
C ASP A 2 -5.43 -8.26 -13.48
N ILE A 3 -5.80 -7.54 -12.41
CA ILE A 3 -4.91 -6.64 -11.69
C ILE A 3 -3.84 -7.46 -10.98
N GLN A 4 -2.57 -7.15 -11.27
CA GLN A 4 -1.42 -7.86 -10.69
C GLN A 4 -1.00 -7.21 -9.37
N TRP A 5 -1.54 -7.73 -8.27
CA TRP A 5 -1.23 -7.27 -6.92
C TRP A 5 0.12 -7.80 -6.44
N ARG A 6 0.87 -6.96 -5.73
CA ARG A 6 2.17 -7.28 -5.16
C ARG A 6 2.20 -6.93 -3.68
N LYS A 7 2.51 -7.93 -2.87
CA LYS A 7 2.79 -7.78 -1.44
C LYS A 7 4.29 -7.56 -1.21
N SER A 8 4.65 -6.88 -0.13
CA SER A 8 6.06 -6.73 0.28
C SER A 8 6.63 -8.07 0.75
N SER A 9 7.91 -8.34 0.51
CA SER A 9 8.57 -9.53 1.10
C SER A 9 8.71 -9.42 2.63
N LYS A 10 8.60 -8.20 3.19
CA LYS A 10 8.60 -7.97 4.64
C LYS A 10 7.31 -8.40 5.34
N SER A 11 6.29 -8.74 4.56
CA SER A 11 5.02 -9.27 5.02
C SER A 11 5.00 -10.79 5.19
N ALA A 12 6.09 -11.49 4.86
CA ALA A 12 6.13 -12.95 4.88
C ALA A 12 6.36 -13.54 6.28
N ASP A 13 6.98 -12.78 7.19
CA ASP A 13 7.44 -13.27 8.51
C ASP A 13 6.76 -12.54 9.69
N ALA A 14 5.77 -11.69 9.43
CA ALA A 14 5.02 -11.02 10.48
C ALA A 14 3.86 -11.91 10.94
N ASP A 15 3.76 -12.19 12.24
CA ASP A 15 2.54 -12.69 12.89
C ASP A 15 1.44 -11.62 12.73
N GLY A 16 0.80 -11.60 11.57
CA GLY A 16 -0.21 -10.60 11.21
C GLY A 16 -0.50 -10.60 9.71
N ASP A 17 -1.72 -11.02 9.35
CA ASP A 17 -2.22 -11.07 7.98
C ASP A 17 -2.44 -9.68 7.33
N ASN A 18 -2.30 -8.60 8.10
CA ASN A 18 -2.57 -7.22 7.67
C ASN A 18 -1.45 -6.65 6.81
N CYS A 19 -1.47 -6.94 5.51
CA CYS A 19 -0.41 -6.56 4.58
C CYS A 19 -0.94 -5.65 3.48
N LEU A 20 -0.27 -4.51 3.28
CA LEU A 20 -0.55 -3.66 2.13
C LEU A 20 -0.09 -4.31 0.83
N GLU A 21 -0.97 -4.30 -0.16
CA GLU A 21 -0.72 -4.74 -1.53
C GLU A 21 -0.78 -3.55 -2.49
N LEU A 22 0.10 -3.56 -3.49
CA LEU A 22 0.17 -2.53 -4.52
C LEU A 22 0.00 -3.13 -5.91
N ALA A 23 -0.64 -2.39 -6.82
CA ALA A 23 -0.69 -2.73 -8.25
C ALA A 23 -0.56 -1.48 -9.12
N GLU A 24 -0.01 -1.63 -10.32
CA GLU A 24 -0.06 -0.59 -11.35
C GLU A 24 -1.22 -0.89 -12.31
N SER A 25 -2.08 0.09 -12.54
CA SER A 25 -3.23 -0.04 -13.45
C SER A 25 -3.52 1.30 -14.12
N GLY A 26 -3.52 1.31 -15.45
CA GLY A 26 -3.87 2.52 -16.22
C GLY A 26 -3.00 3.75 -15.93
N GLY A 27 -1.73 3.56 -15.52
CA GLY A 27 -0.81 4.64 -15.17
C GLY A 27 -0.92 5.15 -13.72
N GLU A 28 -1.82 4.57 -12.93
CA GLU A 28 -1.98 4.85 -11.51
C GLU A 28 -1.46 3.70 -10.64
N ILE A 29 -1.29 4.00 -9.34
CA ILE A 29 -1.01 3.00 -8.32
C ILE A 29 -2.29 2.74 -7.54
N LEU A 30 -2.65 1.47 -7.44
CA LEU A 30 -3.69 0.97 -6.57
C LEU A 30 -3.04 0.45 -5.29
N MET A 31 -3.66 0.73 -4.17
CA MET A 31 -3.27 0.23 -2.85
C MET A 31 -4.49 -0.34 -2.16
N ARG A 32 -4.33 -1.50 -1.54
CA ARG A 32 -5.35 -2.13 -0.68
C ARG A 32 -4.68 -2.87 0.46
N GLU A 33 -5.47 -3.19 1.47
CA GLU A 33 -5.07 -4.07 2.56
C GLU A 33 -5.62 -5.48 2.25
N SER A 34 -4.88 -6.53 2.61
CA SER A 34 -5.23 -7.91 2.22
C SER A 34 -6.48 -8.47 2.89
N ASP A 35 -6.80 -8.07 4.12
CA ASP A 35 -8.01 -8.45 4.84
C ASP A 35 -9.25 -7.65 4.40
N ASN A 36 -9.04 -6.50 3.74
CA ASN A 36 -10.07 -5.64 3.18
C ASN A 36 -9.86 -5.38 1.66
N PRO A 37 -9.88 -6.43 0.81
CA PRO A 37 -9.46 -6.33 -0.59
C PRO A 37 -10.39 -5.48 -1.48
N ASP A 38 -11.60 -5.20 -1.00
CA ASP A 38 -12.62 -4.40 -1.70
C ASP A 38 -12.40 -2.88 -1.55
N VAL A 39 -11.61 -2.46 -0.56
CA VAL A 39 -11.31 -1.04 -0.33
C VAL A 39 -9.99 -0.69 -1.03
N VAL A 40 -10.11 -0.06 -2.21
CA VAL A 40 -8.96 0.30 -3.04
C VAL A 40 -8.72 1.81 -3.04
N VAL A 41 -7.57 2.22 -2.54
CA VAL A 41 -7.06 3.59 -2.66
C VAL A 41 -6.35 3.74 -4.01
N ARG A 42 -6.79 4.71 -4.81
CA ARG A 42 -6.10 5.12 -6.05
C ARG A 42 -5.16 6.28 -5.75
N THR A 43 -3.92 6.17 -6.18
CA THR A 43 -2.91 7.20 -6.01
C THR A 43 -1.97 7.26 -7.20
N SER A 44 -1.07 8.24 -7.18
CA SER A 44 -0.01 8.36 -8.19
C SER A 44 1.32 7.90 -7.60
N ARG A 45 2.26 7.57 -8.49
CA ARG A 45 3.64 7.23 -8.11
C ARG A 45 4.32 8.34 -7.29
N VAL A 46 4.01 9.60 -7.59
CA VAL A 46 4.56 10.77 -6.88
C VAL A 46 3.97 10.87 -5.48
N LYS A 47 2.64 10.74 -5.35
CA LYS A 47 1.96 10.80 -4.05
C LYS A 47 2.36 9.63 -3.15
N LEU A 48 2.43 8.41 -3.69
CA LEU A 48 2.88 7.25 -2.92
C LEU A 48 4.31 7.43 -2.41
N ARG A 49 5.23 7.97 -3.23
CA ARG A 49 6.59 8.28 -2.77
C ARG A 49 6.61 9.29 -1.64
N ALA A 50 5.86 10.39 -1.78
CA ALA A 50 5.76 11.40 -0.72
C ALA A 50 5.19 10.80 0.58
N PHE A 51 4.13 10.00 0.48
CA PHE A 51 3.53 9.30 1.63
C PHE A 51 4.54 8.39 2.33
N LEU A 52 5.26 7.54 1.59
CA LEU A 52 6.28 6.65 2.18
C LEU A 52 7.43 7.42 2.83
N SER A 53 7.84 8.55 2.25
CA SER A 53 8.84 9.43 2.83
C SER A 53 8.37 10.04 4.16
N GLY A 54 7.14 10.56 4.21
CA GLY A 54 6.56 11.13 5.43
C GLY A 54 6.33 10.08 6.52
N ALA A 55 5.79 8.91 6.16
CA ALA A 55 5.62 7.80 7.08
C ALA A 55 6.95 7.34 7.68
N LYS A 56 8.02 7.28 6.88
CA LYS A 56 9.36 6.94 7.37
C LYS A 56 9.95 8.03 8.28
N ALA A 57 9.52 9.28 8.13
CA ALA A 57 9.92 10.40 8.98
C ALA A 57 9.06 10.53 10.25
N GLY A 58 8.06 9.66 10.43
CA GLY A 58 7.14 9.70 11.57
C GLY A 58 6.07 10.79 11.47
N GLU A 59 5.84 11.37 10.29
CA GLU A 59 4.87 12.47 10.08
C GLU A 59 3.43 12.08 10.45
N PHE A 60 3.14 10.78 10.55
CA PHE A 60 1.80 10.24 10.76
C PHE A 60 1.66 9.46 12.06
N ASP A 61 2.67 9.45 12.93
CA ASP A 61 2.69 8.59 14.12
C ASP A 61 1.68 9.06 15.20
N ASP A 62 1.23 10.32 15.11
CA ASP A 62 0.21 10.90 15.99
C ASP A 62 -1.24 10.64 15.53
N LEU A 63 -1.46 9.95 14.39
CA LEU A 63 -2.80 9.61 13.90
C LEU A 63 -3.40 8.45 14.71
N VAL A 64 -4.64 8.63 15.21
CA VAL A 64 -5.43 7.65 15.97
C VAL A 64 -6.80 7.39 15.35
#